data_AF-A0A840AT44-F1
#
_entry.id   AF-A0A840AT44-F1
#
_cell.length_a   1.000
_cell.length_b   1.000
_cell.length_c   1.000
_cell.angle_alpha   90.00
_cell.angle_beta   90.00
_cell.angle_gamma   90.00
#
_symmetry.space_group_name_H-M   'P 1'
#
loop_
_entity.id
_entity.type
_entity.pdbx_description
1 polymer ?
#
loop_
_entity_poly.entity_id
_entity_poly.type
_entity_poly.pdbx_seq_one_letter_code
_entity_poly.pdbx_strand_id
1 'polypeptide(L)'
;MERARIRSLIPRVVGMLFVLALAACSTSGPPTMGERASVANPSARTVDVLYVTDRAQVTSPDGAISYGTKRSKVMRFGEVVLREESRTGPGGQPALGVERVSEAGAFPTTPYAMDVLPGAVRRAPAALAAHDRAAAALRAEVSQSLAKAPRKEVVFFIHGYANDFDDSVETTGSLCRALRDFVCVALTWPAGGSGGAFFGYNIDRESGEFAVADVKKAIRIIATTPGVQKVHFIGHSRGTDVLASALQQLSIEAYASGSSFAQRYKVENIVLFAADIDLDVATTKLFGFGSDPDLQRVAGHDPAAPLRQGSFQLTVYSSPKDRALGISGRIFGSQARLGQLSLTKRAAARPFAQANGAQLAEWIDFIEYTGNAGWIGHSYFVSDPAVKADLVALIRDGLKAGDPGRPLVEIRRPFWRLIETPGGAPVVTATGQAAPG
;
A
#
# COMPACT_ATOMS: atom_id res chain seq x y z
N MET A 1 -80.51 3.66 2.57
CA MET A 1 -79.76 2.39 2.68
C MET A 1 -79.46 1.92 1.27
N GLU A 2 -78.31 2.29 0.73
CA GLU A 2 -77.98 2.12 -0.68
C GLU A 2 -76.64 1.37 -0.79
N ARG A 3 -76.64 0.26 -1.54
CA ARG A 3 -75.53 -0.71 -1.62
C ARG A 3 -74.60 -0.36 -2.78
N ALA A 4 -73.33 -0.13 -2.50
CA ALA A 4 -72.27 0.00 -3.52
C ALA A 4 -71.57 -1.35 -3.77
N ARG A 5 -71.44 -1.74 -5.05
CA ARG A 5 -70.53 -2.78 -5.56
C ARG A 5 -69.41 -2.08 -6.35
N ILE A 6 -68.16 -2.42 -6.07
CA ILE A 6 -66.99 -2.00 -6.85
C ILE A 6 -66.57 -3.18 -7.74
N ARG A 7 -66.46 -2.94 -9.05
CA ARG A 7 -65.81 -3.81 -10.04
C ARG A 7 -64.74 -3.03 -10.80
N SER A 8 -63.69 -3.76 -11.15
CA SER A 8 -62.45 -3.43 -11.84
C SER A 8 -62.57 -2.67 -13.17
N LEU A 9 -61.52 -1.91 -13.53
CA LEU A 9 -61.10 -1.70 -14.92
C LEU A 9 -59.58 -1.40 -15.01
N ILE A 10 -58.90 -2.19 -15.85
CA ILE A 10 -57.58 -1.99 -16.46
C ILE A 10 -57.82 -1.32 -17.83
N PRO A 11 -56.98 -0.38 -18.33
CA PRO A 11 -56.12 -0.71 -19.49
C PRO A 11 -54.77 0.05 -19.65
N ARG A 12 -53.77 -0.71 -20.17
CA ARG A 12 -52.85 -0.45 -21.30
C ARG A 12 -52.03 0.86 -21.41
N VAL A 13 -50.69 0.72 -21.45
CA VAL A 13 -49.73 1.51 -22.30
C VAL A 13 -48.51 0.60 -22.61
N VAL A 14 -48.45 -0.04 -23.78
CA VAL A 14 -47.60 0.25 -24.98
C VAL A 14 -46.09 0.35 -24.69
N GLY A 15 -45.34 -0.70 -25.07
CA GLY A 15 -43.88 -0.69 -25.18
C GLY A 15 -43.46 -0.48 -26.64
N MET A 16 -42.48 0.40 -26.86
CA MET A 16 -41.92 0.68 -28.19
C MET A 16 -40.44 0.27 -28.19
N LEU A 17 -40.13 -0.74 -29.00
CA LEU A 17 -38.77 -1.12 -29.41
C LEU A 17 -38.21 -0.05 -30.35
N PHE A 18 -36.92 0.28 -30.20
CA PHE A 18 -36.13 0.85 -31.28
C PHE A 18 -34.91 -0.03 -31.55
N VAL A 19 -34.96 -0.69 -32.71
CA VAL A 19 -33.84 -1.34 -33.40
C VAL A 19 -33.25 -0.31 -34.35
N LEU A 20 -31.93 -0.14 -34.33
CA LEU A 20 -31.20 0.54 -35.39
C LEU A 20 -29.94 -0.26 -35.72
N ALA A 21 -30.05 -1.04 -36.80
CA ALA A 21 -28.95 -1.63 -37.52
C ALA A 21 -28.88 -0.95 -38.89
N LEU A 22 -27.73 -0.41 -39.26
CA LEU A 22 -27.33 -0.16 -40.64
C LEU A 22 -25.86 -0.56 -40.79
N ALA A 23 -25.59 -1.33 -41.83
CA ALA A 23 -24.38 -2.09 -42.05
C ALA A 23 -23.49 -1.47 -43.16
N ALA A 24 -22.18 -1.79 -43.06
CA ALA A 24 -21.16 -2.06 -44.10
C ALA A 24 -20.78 -0.94 -45.11
N CYS A 25 -19.56 -0.81 -45.66
CA CYS A 25 -18.43 -1.73 -45.89
C CYS A 25 -17.06 -0.98 -45.90
N SER A 26 -15.95 -1.66 -45.58
CA SER A 26 -14.84 -1.88 -46.54
C SER A 26 -13.67 -2.75 -46.00
N THR A 27 -13.48 -3.87 -46.68
CA THR A 27 -12.24 -4.57 -47.09
C THR A 27 -11.22 -5.06 -46.04
N SER A 28 -11.27 -6.38 -45.86
CA SER A 28 -10.27 -7.27 -45.28
C SER A 28 -9.10 -7.53 -46.24
N GLY A 29 -7.87 -7.42 -45.75
CA GLY A 29 -6.67 -8.07 -46.31
C GLY A 29 -6.13 -9.09 -45.30
N PRO A 30 -5.49 -10.19 -45.73
CA PRO A 30 -5.12 -11.29 -44.83
C PRO A 30 -3.97 -10.89 -43.89
N PRO A 31 -3.96 -11.34 -42.61
CA PRO A 31 -2.77 -11.20 -41.80
C PRO A 31 -1.72 -12.16 -42.33
N THR A 32 -0.63 -11.63 -42.85
CA THR A 32 0.59 -12.39 -43.10
C THR A 32 1.08 -12.98 -41.78
N MET A 33 1.27 -14.29 -41.77
CA MET A 33 2.12 -14.97 -40.77
C MET A 33 3.49 -14.31 -40.79
N GLY A 34 3.71 -13.44 -39.82
CA GLY A 34 5.02 -12.96 -39.42
C GLY A 34 5.18 -13.37 -37.97
N GLU A 35 5.65 -14.59 -37.75
CA GLU A 35 6.23 -15.03 -36.49
C GLU A 35 7.39 -14.06 -36.17
N ARG A 36 7.07 -12.97 -35.46
CA ARG A 36 8.10 -12.18 -34.79
C ARG A 36 8.54 -13.03 -33.61
N ALA A 37 9.49 -13.92 -33.89
CA ALA A 37 10.40 -14.43 -32.88
C ALA A 37 10.85 -13.22 -32.05
N SER A 38 10.43 -13.21 -30.78
CA SER A 38 10.92 -12.27 -29.80
C SER A 38 12.44 -12.49 -29.74
N VAL A 39 13.18 -11.60 -30.38
CA VAL A 39 14.62 -11.53 -30.18
C VAL A 39 14.78 -11.16 -28.71
N ALA A 40 15.02 -12.17 -27.88
CA ALA A 40 15.34 -12.01 -26.48
C ALA A 40 16.54 -11.06 -26.43
N ASN A 41 16.29 -9.82 -26.03
CA ASN A 41 17.32 -8.80 -25.95
C ASN A 41 18.21 -9.17 -24.76
N PRO A 42 19.47 -9.63 -24.97
CA PRO A 42 20.30 -10.19 -23.90
C PRO A 42 20.72 -9.15 -22.85
N SER A 43 20.36 -7.89 -23.04
CA SER A 43 20.67 -6.76 -22.15
C SER A 43 19.50 -6.32 -21.25
N ALA A 44 18.33 -6.96 -21.32
CA ALA A 44 17.19 -6.56 -20.50
C ALA A 44 17.44 -6.89 -19.02
N ARG A 45 17.47 -5.86 -18.17
CA ARG A 45 17.66 -6.01 -16.72
C ARG A 45 16.41 -6.61 -16.10
N THR A 46 16.60 -7.53 -15.15
CA THR A 46 15.53 -8.09 -14.33
C THR A 46 15.51 -7.48 -12.94
N VAL A 47 14.34 -7.48 -12.30
CA VAL A 47 14.14 -7.07 -10.92
C VAL A 47 13.34 -8.15 -10.20
N ASP A 48 13.92 -8.70 -9.13
CA ASP A 48 13.26 -9.71 -8.30
C ASP A 48 12.45 -9.01 -7.20
N VAL A 49 11.20 -9.43 -7.03
CA VAL A 49 10.28 -8.92 -6.00
C VAL A 49 9.68 -10.10 -5.25
N LEU A 50 9.80 -10.10 -3.92
CA LEU A 50 9.03 -11.03 -3.11
C LEU A 50 7.56 -10.60 -3.09
N TYR A 51 6.62 -11.54 -3.09
CA TYR A 51 5.21 -11.23 -2.91
C TYR A 51 4.60 -12.05 -1.78
N VAL A 52 3.59 -11.47 -1.13
CA VAL A 52 2.64 -12.18 -0.28
C VAL A 52 1.24 -11.75 -0.68
N THR A 53 0.35 -12.71 -0.88
CA THR A 53 -1.00 -12.46 -1.42
C THR A 53 -2.05 -13.40 -0.84
N ASP A 54 -3.24 -12.87 -0.61
CA ASP A 54 -4.47 -13.60 -0.32
C ASP A 54 -5.45 -13.56 -1.52
N ARG A 55 -4.94 -13.22 -2.71
CA ARG A 55 -5.68 -13.33 -3.98
C ARG A 55 -5.85 -14.79 -4.39
N ALA A 56 -6.96 -15.08 -5.07
CA ALA A 56 -7.19 -16.38 -5.68
C ALA A 56 -6.20 -16.62 -6.82
N GLN A 57 -5.48 -17.74 -6.75
CA GLN A 57 -4.57 -18.17 -7.81
C GLN A 57 -5.37 -18.46 -9.09
N VAL A 58 -4.78 -18.07 -10.20
CA VAL A 58 -5.23 -18.38 -11.56
C VAL A 58 -4.10 -19.15 -12.21
N THR A 59 -4.42 -20.29 -12.84
CA THR A 59 -3.46 -21.07 -13.62
C THR A 59 -3.90 -21.02 -15.07
N SER A 60 -3.02 -20.55 -15.95
CA SER A 60 -3.26 -20.57 -17.39
C SER A 60 -3.14 -21.98 -17.96
N PRO A 61 -3.65 -22.24 -19.18
CA PRO A 61 -3.62 -23.58 -19.78
C PRO A 61 -2.22 -24.18 -19.95
N ASP A 62 -1.19 -23.34 -20.08
CA ASP A 62 0.22 -23.70 -20.16
C ASP A 62 0.88 -23.94 -18.78
N GLY A 63 0.11 -23.83 -17.69
CA GLY A 63 0.56 -24.09 -16.34
C GLY A 63 1.19 -22.89 -15.63
N ALA A 64 1.29 -21.72 -16.27
CA ALA A 64 1.78 -20.52 -15.59
C ALA A 64 0.78 -20.06 -14.52
N ILE A 65 1.30 -19.60 -13.38
CA ILE A 65 0.50 -19.10 -12.27
C ILE A 65 0.44 -17.57 -12.27
N SER A 66 -0.71 -17.04 -11.91
CA SER A 66 -0.93 -15.63 -11.60
C SER A 66 -2.00 -15.53 -10.49
N TYR A 67 -2.41 -14.32 -10.14
CA TYR A 67 -3.37 -14.07 -9.08
C TYR A 67 -4.45 -13.08 -9.53
N GLY A 68 -5.70 -13.50 -9.42
CA GLY A 68 -6.84 -12.70 -9.85
C GLY A 68 -7.29 -11.68 -8.82
N THR A 69 -8.53 -11.22 -8.97
CA THR A 69 -9.15 -10.18 -8.13
C THR A 69 -10.02 -10.75 -7.01
N LYS A 70 -10.25 -12.08 -7.01
CA LYS A 70 -11.08 -12.76 -6.00
C LYS A 70 -10.28 -13.04 -4.73
N ARG A 71 -10.97 -13.04 -3.59
CA ARG A 71 -10.40 -13.43 -2.28
C ARG A 71 -10.07 -14.92 -2.25
N SER A 72 -8.96 -15.26 -1.63
CA SER A 72 -8.59 -16.63 -1.24
C SER A 72 -8.46 -16.71 0.26
N LYS A 73 -8.99 -17.78 0.86
CA LYS A 73 -8.74 -18.08 2.28
C LYS A 73 -7.34 -18.66 2.54
N VAL A 74 -6.48 -18.67 1.52
CA VAL A 74 -5.13 -19.25 1.57
C VAL A 74 -4.15 -18.16 1.18
N MET A 75 -3.37 -17.70 2.16
CA MET A 75 -2.28 -16.75 1.95
C MET A 75 -1.10 -17.47 1.30
N ARG A 76 -0.62 -16.96 0.16
CA ARG A 76 0.49 -17.49 -0.64
C ARG A 76 1.63 -16.50 -0.71
N PHE A 77 2.82 -17.00 -0.97
CA PHE A 77 4.01 -16.16 -1.12
C PHE A 77 5.02 -16.80 -2.06
N GLY A 78 5.92 -15.97 -2.58
CA GLY A 78 6.98 -16.41 -3.48
C GLY A 78 7.73 -15.22 -4.08
N GLU A 79 8.26 -15.43 -5.28
CA GLU A 79 9.06 -14.45 -6.02
C GLU A 79 8.39 -14.16 -7.37
N VAL A 80 8.40 -12.89 -7.77
CA VAL A 80 8.15 -12.45 -9.13
C VAL A 80 9.44 -11.90 -9.73
N VAL A 81 9.78 -12.36 -10.92
CA VAL A 81 10.82 -11.75 -11.75
C VAL A 81 10.15 -10.82 -12.74
N LEU A 82 10.56 -9.55 -12.68
CA LEU A 82 10.12 -8.50 -13.58
C LEU A 82 11.21 -8.22 -14.61
N ARG A 83 10.82 -7.99 -15.85
CA ARG A 83 11.73 -7.66 -16.95
C ARG A 83 11.46 -6.26 -17.46
N GLU A 84 12.53 -5.52 -17.77
CA GLU A 84 12.41 -4.25 -18.48
C GLU A 84 11.84 -4.47 -19.89
N GLU A 85 10.78 -3.71 -20.19
CA GLU A 85 10.12 -3.70 -21.49
C GLU A 85 10.48 -2.47 -22.30
N SER A 86 10.31 -2.55 -23.62
CA SER A 86 10.56 -1.42 -24.53
C SER A 86 9.59 -0.25 -24.34
N ARG A 87 8.44 -0.46 -23.69
CA ARG A 87 7.49 0.61 -23.38
C ARG A 87 8.03 1.53 -22.28
N THR A 88 7.75 2.81 -22.40
CA THR A 88 8.07 3.79 -21.35
C THR A 88 7.11 3.62 -20.18
N GLY A 89 7.65 3.35 -19.00
CA GLY A 89 6.95 3.27 -17.73
C GLY A 89 6.92 4.59 -16.96
N PRO A 90 6.42 4.56 -15.71
CA PRO A 90 6.26 5.74 -14.87
C PRO A 90 7.55 6.53 -14.64
N GLY A 91 7.52 7.84 -14.88
CA GLY A 91 8.66 8.74 -14.69
C GLY A 91 9.76 8.61 -15.76
N GLY A 92 9.41 8.15 -16.96
CA GLY A 92 10.32 8.11 -18.12
C GLY A 92 11.30 6.95 -18.16
N GLN A 93 11.24 6.04 -17.18
CA GLN A 93 12.04 4.82 -17.13
C GLN A 93 11.42 3.70 -17.99
N PRO A 94 12.17 2.69 -18.46
CA PRO A 94 11.58 1.50 -19.05
C PRO A 94 10.56 0.87 -18.10
N ALA A 95 9.39 0.50 -18.62
CA ALA A 95 8.40 -0.18 -17.81
C ALA A 95 8.90 -1.57 -17.42
N LEU A 96 8.33 -2.13 -16.36
CA LEU A 96 8.58 -3.49 -15.92
C LEU A 96 7.35 -4.31 -16.28
N GLY A 97 7.54 -5.52 -16.80
CA GLY A 97 6.48 -6.50 -16.99
C GLY A 97 6.80 -7.80 -16.23
N VAL A 98 5.76 -8.55 -15.87
CA VAL A 98 5.90 -9.85 -15.23
C VAL A 98 6.49 -10.86 -16.22
N GLU A 99 7.71 -11.33 -15.96
CA GLU A 99 8.33 -12.40 -16.73
C GLU A 99 8.00 -13.77 -16.15
N ARG A 100 8.07 -13.90 -14.82
CA ARG A 100 7.84 -15.17 -14.13
C ARG A 100 7.27 -14.94 -12.74
N VAL A 101 6.25 -15.70 -12.39
CA VAL A 101 5.74 -15.84 -11.02
C VAL A 101 6.10 -17.22 -10.51
N SER A 102 6.64 -17.32 -9.30
CA SER A 102 6.97 -18.60 -8.67
C SER A 102 6.51 -18.62 -7.23
N GLU A 103 5.61 -19.56 -6.93
CA GLU A 103 5.08 -19.77 -5.59
C GLU A 103 6.04 -20.62 -4.77
N ALA A 104 6.50 -20.08 -3.63
CA ALA A 104 7.37 -20.78 -2.70
C ALA A 104 6.58 -21.50 -1.59
N GLY A 105 5.37 -21.02 -1.28
CA GLY A 105 4.53 -21.69 -0.31
C GLY A 105 3.18 -21.03 -0.06
N ALA A 106 2.37 -21.73 0.73
CA ALA A 106 1.03 -21.32 1.12
C ALA A 106 0.75 -21.67 2.57
N PHE A 107 0.02 -20.80 3.26
CA PHE A 107 -0.47 -21.01 4.62
C PHE A 107 -1.75 -21.86 4.61
N PRO A 108 -2.08 -22.54 5.73
CA PRO A 108 -3.34 -23.26 5.82
C PRO A 108 -4.54 -22.30 5.69
N THR A 109 -5.66 -22.83 5.18
CA THR A 109 -6.91 -22.10 4.99
C THR A 109 -7.36 -21.39 6.27
N THR A 110 -7.72 -20.12 6.18
CA THR A 110 -8.25 -19.32 7.28
C THR A 110 -9.79 -19.23 7.23
N PRO A 111 -10.50 -19.27 8.38
CA PRO A 111 -9.99 -19.58 9.73
C PRO A 111 -9.41 -20.99 9.83
N TYR A 112 -8.39 -21.17 10.70
CA TYR A 112 -7.77 -22.47 10.91
C TYR A 112 -8.74 -23.47 11.53
N ALA A 113 -8.54 -24.75 11.22
CA ALA A 113 -9.28 -25.83 11.86
C ALA A 113 -9.06 -25.84 13.38
N MET A 114 -10.14 -26.08 14.13
CA MET A 114 -10.16 -26.13 15.58
C MET A 114 -10.69 -27.50 16.04
N ASP A 115 -10.06 -28.07 17.06
CA ASP A 115 -10.57 -29.22 17.78
C ASP A 115 -11.49 -28.74 18.91
N VAL A 116 -12.66 -29.35 19.05
CA VAL A 116 -13.57 -29.11 20.17
C VAL A 116 -13.27 -30.15 21.26
N LEU A 117 -13.01 -29.66 22.47
CA LEU A 117 -12.76 -30.46 23.67
C LEU A 117 -13.86 -30.17 24.70
N PRO A 118 -14.08 -31.04 25.71
CA PRO A 118 -15.00 -30.73 26.80
C PRO A 118 -14.62 -29.40 27.48
N GLY A 119 -15.48 -28.38 27.34
CA GLY A 119 -15.29 -27.05 27.92
C GLY A 119 -14.22 -26.16 27.26
N ALA A 120 -13.62 -26.57 26.13
CA ALA A 120 -12.54 -25.82 25.49
C ALA A 120 -12.47 -26.01 23.97
N VAL A 121 -11.76 -25.09 23.30
CA VAL A 121 -11.36 -25.23 21.90
C VAL A 121 -9.86 -25.07 21.75
N ARG A 122 -9.26 -25.82 20.83
CA ARG A 122 -7.83 -25.81 20.53
C ARG A 122 -7.63 -25.69 19.03
N ARG A 123 -6.54 -25.07 18.56
CA ARG A 123 -6.15 -25.16 17.13
C ARG A 123 -5.77 -26.60 16.82
N ALA A 124 -6.29 -27.16 15.73
CA ALA A 124 -5.95 -28.52 15.32
C ALA A 124 -4.42 -28.64 15.12
N PRO A 125 -3.75 -29.67 15.67
CA PRO A 125 -2.30 -29.82 15.55
C PRO A 125 -1.78 -29.79 14.11
N ALA A 126 -2.53 -30.35 13.16
CA ALA A 126 -2.18 -30.32 11.74
C ALA A 126 -2.20 -28.90 11.15
N ALA A 127 -3.14 -28.05 11.59
CA ALA A 127 -3.19 -26.65 11.16
C ALA A 127 -2.03 -25.83 11.72
N LEU A 128 -1.64 -26.08 12.98
CA LEU A 128 -0.44 -25.48 13.57
C LEU A 128 0.83 -25.90 12.83
N ALA A 129 1.01 -27.20 12.59
CA ALA A 129 2.18 -27.71 11.87
C ALA A 129 2.25 -27.16 10.42
N ALA A 130 1.11 -27.03 9.73
CA ALA A 130 1.05 -26.40 8.41
C ALA A 130 1.42 -24.91 8.46
N HIS A 131 0.93 -24.19 9.47
CA HIS A 131 1.30 -22.79 9.70
C HIS A 131 2.80 -22.63 9.94
N ASP A 132 3.39 -23.45 10.80
CA ASP A 132 4.80 -23.36 11.16
C ASP A 132 5.71 -23.67 9.97
N ARG A 133 5.37 -24.68 9.16
CA ARG A 133 6.08 -24.97 7.90
C ARG A 133 6.01 -23.81 6.91
N ALA A 134 4.82 -23.23 6.70
CA ALA A 134 4.65 -22.09 5.81
C ALA A 134 5.41 -20.84 6.31
N ALA A 135 5.39 -20.60 7.62
CA ALA A 135 6.15 -19.51 8.23
C ALA A 135 7.67 -19.72 8.09
N ALA A 136 8.16 -20.95 8.25
CA ALA A 136 9.57 -21.27 8.03
C ALA A 136 9.98 -21.06 6.57
N ALA A 137 9.15 -21.48 5.61
CA ALA A 137 9.39 -21.26 4.18
C ALA A 137 9.41 -19.77 3.82
N LEU A 138 8.47 -18.96 4.34
CA LEU A 138 8.49 -17.51 4.10
C LEU A 138 9.76 -16.85 4.67
N ARG A 139 10.22 -17.27 5.85
CA ARG A 139 11.51 -16.79 6.40
C ARG A 139 12.70 -17.19 5.54
N ALA A 140 12.65 -18.38 4.93
CA ALA A 140 13.70 -18.86 4.04
C ALA A 140 13.78 -18.01 2.76
N GLU A 141 12.64 -17.67 2.15
CA GLU A 141 12.59 -16.75 0.99
C GLU A 141 13.19 -15.39 1.32
N VAL A 142 12.78 -14.80 2.46
CA VAL A 142 13.34 -13.52 2.92
C VAL A 142 14.84 -13.63 3.17
N SER A 143 15.30 -14.72 3.79
CA SER A 143 16.73 -14.94 4.06
C SER A 143 17.56 -15.08 2.78
N GLN A 144 17.01 -15.73 1.75
CA GLN A 144 17.64 -15.84 0.43
C GLN A 144 17.73 -14.48 -0.26
N SER A 145 16.66 -13.68 -0.25
CA SER A 145 16.71 -12.32 -0.81
C SER A 145 17.68 -11.43 -0.04
N LEU A 146 17.71 -11.52 1.30
CA LEU A 146 18.67 -10.79 2.14
C LEU A 146 20.12 -11.18 1.84
N ALA A 147 20.41 -12.44 1.48
CA ALA A 147 21.76 -12.87 1.11
C ALA A 147 22.27 -12.16 -0.15
N LYS A 148 21.37 -11.86 -1.09
CA LYS A 148 21.67 -11.13 -2.34
C LYS A 148 21.69 -9.61 -2.15
N ALA A 149 20.90 -9.09 -1.22
CA ALA A 149 20.76 -7.65 -0.98
C ALA A 149 21.96 -7.08 -0.20
N PRO A 150 22.59 -5.98 -0.67
CA PRO A 150 23.62 -5.27 0.07
C PRO A 150 23.13 -4.73 1.42
N ARG A 151 21.91 -4.17 1.48
CA ARG A 151 21.28 -3.77 2.75
C ARG A 151 20.43 -4.88 3.31
N LYS A 152 20.49 -5.08 4.63
CA LYS A 152 19.66 -6.07 5.31
C LYS A 152 18.32 -5.47 5.75
N GLU A 153 17.71 -4.73 4.85
CA GLU A 153 16.52 -3.92 5.09
C GLU A 153 15.41 -4.32 4.11
N VAL A 154 14.17 -4.32 4.59
CA VAL A 154 13.00 -4.74 3.81
C VAL A 154 12.10 -3.55 3.53
N VAL A 155 11.67 -3.38 2.28
CA VAL A 155 10.68 -2.38 1.87
C VAL A 155 9.40 -3.08 1.46
N PHE A 156 8.33 -2.84 2.21
CA PHE A 156 6.99 -3.32 1.88
C PHE A 156 6.24 -2.28 1.05
N PHE A 157 5.59 -2.71 -0.02
CA PHE A 157 4.63 -1.91 -0.76
C PHE A 157 3.23 -2.53 -0.70
N ILE A 158 2.21 -1.71 -0.43
CA ILE A 158 0.79 -2.09 -0.44
C ILE A 158 0.04 -1.18 -1.41
N HIS A 159 -0.51 -1.80 -2.45
CA HIS A 159 -1.21 -1.10 -3.53
C HIS A 159 -2.58 -0.54 -3.12
N GLY A 160 -3.09 0.39 -3.92
CA GLY A 160 -4.39 1.02 -3.77
C GLY A 160 -5.57 0.24 -4.37
N TYR A 161 -6.74 0.89 -4.36
CA TYR A 161 -7.96 0.44 -5.02
C TYR A 161 -7.75 0.19 -6.52
N ALA A 162 -8.49 -0.79 -7.07
CA ALA A 162 -8.53 -1.10 -8.51
C ALA A 162 -7.20 -1.46 -9.19
N ASN A 163 -6.20 -1.91 -8.42
CA ASN A 163 -4.97 -2.49 -8.96
C ASN A 163 -5.09 -4.03 -8.98
N ASP A 164 -4.60 -4.66 -10.04
CA ASP A 164 -4.47 -6.12 -10.08
C ASP A 164 -3.15 -6.59 -9.41
N PHE A 165 -2.81 -7.88 -9.60
CA PHE A 165 -1.57 -8.43 -9.05
C PHE A 165 -0.33 -7.85 -9.74
N ASP A 166 -0.37 -7.72 -11.07
CA ASP A 166 0.74 -7.29 -11.91
C ASP A 166 1.04 -5.81 -11.64
N ASP A 167 0.01 -4.95 -11.59
CA ASP A 167 0.10 -3.54 -11.19
C ASP A 167 0.88 -3.38 -9.87
N SER A 168 0.59 -4.24 -8.89
CA SER A 168 1.21 -4.18 -7.57
C SER A 168 2.68 -4.59 -7.60
N VAL A 169 3.02 -5.68 -8.30
CA VAL A 169 4.41 -6.17 -8.34
C VAL A 169 5.27 -5.27 -9.24
N GLU A 170 4.74 -4.77 -10.36
CA GLU A 170 5.42 -3.81 -11.25
C GLU A 170 5.72 -2.48 -10.53
N THR A 171 4.77 -1.98 -9.74
CA THR A 171 4.97 -0.79 -8.90
C THR A 171 6.04 -1.05 -7.84
N THR A 172 5.99 -2.21 -7.19
CA THR A 172 7.01 -2.61 -6.20
C THR A 172 8.39 -2.72 -6.84
N GLY A 173 8.51 -3.32 -8.03
CA GLY A 173 9.75 -3.41 -8.79
C GLY A 173 10.31 -2.05 -9.19
N SER A 174 9.42 -1.12 -9.57
CA SER A 174 9.80 0.26 -9.90
C SER A 174 10.37 1.00 -8.68
N LEU A 175 9.75 0.82 -7.51
CA LEU A 175 10.27 1.33 -6.23
C LEU A 175 11.61 0.65 -5.88
N CYS A 176 11.70 -0.66 -6.07
CA CYS A 176 12.92 -1.43 -5.78
C CYS A 176 14.11 -0.95 -6.62
N ARG A 177 13.89 -0.73 -7.92
CA ARG A 177 14.89 -0.17 -8.84
C ARG A 177 15.34 1.23 -8.44
N ALA A 178 14.42 2.06 -7.93
CA ALA A 178 14.74 3.43 -7.49
C ALA A 178 15.54 3.44 -6.18
N LEU A 179 15.12 2.62 -5.21
CA LEU A 179 15.75 2.56 -3.89
C LEU A 179 17.10 1.84 -3.92
N ARG A 180 17.25 0.79 -4.74
CA ARG A 180 18.44 -0.07 -4.83
C ARG A 180 18.83 -0.72 -3.50
N ASP A 181 19.43 -1.90 -3.57
CA ASP A 181 20.06 -2.56 -2.43
C ASP A 181 19.14 -3.09 -1.30
N PHE A 182 17.83 -2.87 -1.37
CA PHE A 182 16.82 -3.39 -0.43
C PHE A 182 16.20 -4.71 -0.91
N VAL A 183 15.64 -5.47 0.03
CA VAL A 183 14.67 -6.53 -0.29
C VAL A 183 13.28 -5.91 -0.41
N CYS A 184 12.65 -6.03 -1.57
CA CYS A 184 11.33 -5.43 -1.81
C CYS A 184 10.23 -6.50 -1.77
N VAL A 185 9.16 -6.20 -1.04
CA VAL A 185 8.03 -7.11 -0.83
C VAL A 185 6.73 -6.43 -1.27
N ALA A 186 6.05 -7.02 -2.24
CA ALA A 186 4.68 -6.66 -2.61
C ALA A 186 3.69 -7.38 -1.69
N LEU A 187 2.99 -6.63 -0.84
CA LEU A 187 1.87 -7.14 -0.06
C LEU A 187 0.58 -6.83 -0.82
N THR A 188 0.09 -7.83 -1.54
CA THR A 188 -1.06 -7.66 -2.45
C THR A 188 -2.33 -8.19 -1.80
N TRP A 189 -3.46 -7.53 -2.09
CA TRP A 189 -4.78 -7.85 -1.55
C TRP A 189 -5.85 -7.84 -2.65
N PRO A 190 -7.03 -8.46 -2.49
CA PRO A 190 -7.94 -8.74 -3.60
C PRO A 190 -8.69 -7.47 -4.03
N ALA A 191 -8.09 -6.74 -4.97
CA ALA A 191 -8.61 -5.52 -5.59
C ALA A 191 -8.76 -5.68 -7.10
N GLY A 192 -9.42 -4.71 -7.76
CA GLY A 192 -9.55 -4.68 -9.23
C GLY A 192 -10.74 -5.48 -9.77
N GLY A 193 -11.69 -5.87 -8.91
CA GLY A 193 -12.87 -6.63 -9.32
C GLY A 193 -13.84 -5.84 -10.20
N SER A 194 -14.47 -6.51 -11.17
CA SER A 194 -15.45 -5.92 -12.09
C SER A 194 -16.84 -5.76 -11.43
N GLY A 195 -17.11 -4.58 -10.85
CA GLY A 195 -18.44 -4.17 -10.36
C GLY A 195 -18.91 -2.80 -10.86
N GLY A 196 -18.12 -2.10 -11.68
CA GLY A 196 -18.27 -0.66 -11.92
C GLY A 196 -17.72 0.17 -10.74
N ALA A 197 -17.44 1.47 -10.96
CA ALA A 197 -16.64 2.27 -10.03
C ALA A 197 -17.17 2.32 -8.57
N PHE A 198 -18.50 2.29 -8.39
CA PHE A 198 -19.12 2.33 -7.05
C PHE A 198 -19.15 0.96 -6.36
N PHE A 199 -19.61 -0.10 -7.03
CA PHE A 199 -19.66 -1.43 -6.42
C PHE A 199 -18.26 -2.04 -6.31
N GLY A 200 -17.38 -1.78 -7.28
CA GLY A 200 -15.97 -2.17 -7.24
C GLY A 200 -15.28 -1.59 -6.01
N TYR A 201 -15.49 -0.30 -5.71
CA TYR A 201 -14.90 0.32 -4.52
C TYR A 201 -15.39 -0.32 -3.22
N ASN A 202 -16.69 -0.61 -3.07
CA ASN A 202 -17.19 -1.25 -1.86
C ASN A 202 -16.69 -2.69 -1.71
N ILE A 203 -16.60 -3.44 -2.81
CA ILE A 203 -16.02 -4.79 -2.82
C ILE A 203 -14.56 -4.74 -2.39
N ASP A 204 -13.77 -3.84 -2.99
CA ASP A 204 -12.36 -3.65 -2.67
C ASP A 204 -12.20 -3.16 -1.22
N ARG A 205 -13.09 -2.30 -0.70
CA ARG A 205 -13.07 -1.88 0.70
C ARG A 205 -13.17 -3.07 1.65
N GLU A 206 -14.18 -3.92 1.45
CA GLU A 206 -14.36 -5.15 2.24
C GLU A 206 -13.24 -6.17 1.99
N SER A 207 -12.63 -6.17 0.81
CA SER A 207 -11.47 -7.02 0.52
C SER A 207 -10.21 -6.54 1.22
N GLY A 208 -10.07 -5.22 1.39
CA GLY A 208 -9.03 -4.63 2.23
C GLY A 208 -9.18 -5.08 3.69
N GLU A 209 -10.39 -5.05 4.24
CA GLU A 209 -10.65 -5.54 5.61
C GLU A 209 -10.36 -7.05 5.75
N PHE A 210 -10.72 -7.84 4.73
CA PHE A 210 -10.39 -9.26 4.65
C PHE A 210 -8.86 -9.49 4.72
N ALA A 211 -8.08 -8.68 3.99
CA ALA A 211 -6.64 -8.84 3.86
C ALA A 211 -5.83 -8.45 5.11
N VAL A 212 -6.39 -7.63 6.02
CA VAL A 212 -5.67 -7.13 7.21
C VAL A 212 -5.03 -8.26 8.03
N ALA A 213 -5.74 -9.39 8.19
CA ALA A 213 -5.25 -10.51 8.99
C ALA A 213 -3.99 -11.17 8.38
N ASP A 214 -3.95 -11.26 7.05
CA ASP A 214 -2.86 -11.87 6.30
C ASP A 214 -1.70 -10.90 6.08
N VAL A 215 -1.97 -9.63 5.80
CA VAL A 215 -0.97 -8.54 5.78
C VAL A 215 -0.24 -8.45 7.12
N LYS A 216 -0.98 -8.43 8.25
CA LYS A 216 -0.39 -8.46 9.60
C LYS A 216 0.54 -9.67 9.79
N LYS A 217 0.08 -10.85 9.38
CA LYS A 217 0.83 -12.12 9.52
C LYS A 217 2.13 -12.08 8.71
N ALA A 218 2.06 -11.60 7.47
CA ALA A 218 3.21 -11.43 6.58
C ALA A 218 4.24 -10.48 7.20
N ILE A 219 3.81 -9.27 7.61
CA ILE A 219 4.69 -8.28 8.24
C ILE A 219 5.36 -8.85 9.49
N ARG A 220 4.59 -9.50 10.38
CA ARG A 220 5.13 -10.13 11.59
C ARG A 220 6.25 -11.12 11.26
N ILE A 221 6.01 -12.04 10.31
CA ILE A 221 6.98 -13.10 9.97
C ILE A 221 8.21 -12.49 9.33
N ILE A 222 8.04 -11.61 8.35
CA ILE A 222 9.13 -11.02 7.58
C ILE A 222 9.98 -10.10 8.48
N ALA A 223 9.38 -9.17 9.22
CA ALA A 223 10.11 -8.26 10.10
C ALA A 223 10.90 -8.98 11.22
N THR A 224 10.37 -10.10 11.71
CA THR A 224 11.03 -10.92 12.74
C THR A 224 11.96 -12.00 12.17
N THR A 225 12.16 -12.05 10.85
CA THR A 225 13.12 -12.98 10.23
C THR A 225 14.55 -12.62 10.67
N PRO A 226 15.37 -13.61 11.08
CA PRO A 226 16.79 -13.39 11.35
C PRO A 226 17.49 -12.72 10.16
N GLY A 227 18.38 -11.76 10.44
CA GLY A 227 19.07 -10.99 9.41
C GLY A 227 18.36 -9.71 8.99
N VAL A 228 17.03 -9.59 9.08
CA VAL A 228 16.35 -8.30 8.86
C VAL A 228 16.79 -7.31 9.94
N GLN A 229 17.30 -6.15 9.55
CA GLN A 229 17.76 -5.08 10.44
C GLN A 229 16.74 -3.96 10.57
N LYS A 230 16.10 -3.55 9.46
CA LYS A 230 15.07 -2.51 9.44
C LYS A 230 13.97 -2.85 8.43
N VAL A 231 12.78 -2.32 8.66
CA VAL A 231 11.67 -2.40 7.73
C VAL A 231 11.09 -1.01 7.43
N HIS A 232 10.69 -0.83 6.19
CA HIS A 232 10.09 0.38 5.65
C HIS A 232 8.75 0.01 5.01
N PHE A 233 7.70 0.78 5.28
CA PHE A 233 6.40 0.57 4.69
C PHE A 233 6.05 1.70 3.73
N ILE A 234 5.51 1.34 2.57
CA ILE A 234 4.97 2.27 1.60
C ILE A 234 3.53 1.84 1.29
N GLY A 235 2.55 2.63 1.70
CA GLY A 235 1.15 2.42 1.38
C GLY A 235 0.65 3.45 0.38
N HIS A 236 -0.19 3.02 -0.57
CA HIS A 236 -0.82 3.91 -1.54
C HIS A 236 -2.36 3.85 -1.45
N SER A 237 -3.02 5.02 -1.51
CA SER A 237 -4.48 5.10 -1.65
C SER A 237 -5.22 4.26 -0.60
N ARG A 238 -6.14 3.38 -0.99
CA ARG A 238 -6.84 2.47 -0.07
C ARG A 238 -5.92 1.48 0.65
N GLY A 239 -4.76 1.16 0.06
CA GLY A 239 -3.72 0.35 0.68
C GLY A 239 -3.16 0.96 1.98
N THR A 240 -3.24 2.29 2.14
CA THR A 240 -2.84 2.94 3.40
C THR A 240 -3.74 2.53 4.57
N ASP A 241 -5.03 2.27 4.30
CA ASP A 241 -5.96 1.84 5.33
C ASP A 241 -5.71 0.39 5.75
N VAL A 242 -5.44 -0.49 4.78
CA VAL A 242 -5.06 -1.90 5.03
C VAL A 242 -3.77 -1.94 5.85
N LEU A 243 -2.76 -1.15 5.46
CA LEU A 243 -1.51 -1.02 6.20
C LEU A 243 -1.77 -0.49 7.62
N ALA A 244 -2.48 0.63 7.77
CA ALA A 244 -2.74 1.23 9.09
C ALA A 244 -3.48 0.27 10.02
N SER A 245 -4.47 -0.48 9.52
CA SER A 245 -5.17 -1.52 10.29
C SER A 245 -4.23 -2.64 10.74
N ALA A 246 -3.34 -3.11 9.86
CA ALA A 246 -2.37 -4.14 10.20
C ALA A 246 -1.35 -3.64 11.23
N LEU A 247 -0.82 -2.42 11.05
CA LEU A 247 0.12 -1.80 11.98
C LEU A 247 -0.51 -1.54 13.36
N GLN A 248 -1.78 -1.10 13.41
CA GLN A 248 -2.51 -0.96 14.68
C GLN A 248 -2.52 -2.28 15.47
N GLN A 249 -2.85 -3.40 14.81
CA GLN A 249 -2.88 -4.71 15.46
C GLN A 249 -1.49 -5.19 15.88
N LEU A 250 -0.45 -4.87 15.10
CA LEU A 250 0.94 -5.16 15.46
C LEU A 250 1.41 -4.32 16.65
N SER A 251 1.05 -3.03 16.71
CA SER A 251 1.33 -2.16 17.84
C SER A 251 0.72 -2.68 19.14
N ILE A 252 -0.53 -3.12 19.09
CA ILE A 252 -1.21 -3.77 20.22
C ILE A 252 -0.48 -5.07 20.62
N GLU A 253 -0.06 -5.91 19.65
CA GLU A 253 0.72 -7.11 19.94
C GLU A 253 2.07 -6.79 20.58
N ALA A 254 2.81 -5.83 20.03
CA ALA A 254 4.11 -5.42 20.58
C ALA A 254 3.95 -4.97 22.03
N TYR A 255 2.97 -4.10 22.27
CA TYR A 255 2.67 -3.60 23.59
C TYR A 255 2.30 -4.72 24.58
N ALA A 256 1.38 -5.61 24.20
CA ALA A 256 0.98 -6.76 25.02
C ALA A 256 2.15 -7.72 25.32
N SER A 257 3.19 -7.71 24.48
CA SER A 257 4.43 -8.47 24.70
C SER A 257 5.54 -7.70 25.44
N GLY A 258 5.24 -6.52 25.98
CA GLY A 258 6.20 -5.69 26.72
C GLY A 258 7.28 -5.05 25.82
N SER A 259 7.05 -4.95 24.51
CA SER A 259 7.99 -4.39 23.54
C SER A 259 7.41 -3.16 22.85
N SER A 260 8.28 -2.27 22.36
CA SER A 260 7.83 -1.20 21.47
C SER A 260 7.55 -1.73 20.06
N PHE A 261 6.62 -1.10 19.35
CA PHE A 261 6.29 -1.45 17.96
C PHE A 261 7.53 -1.36 17.05
N ALA A 262 8.25 -0.24 17.10
CA ALA A 262 9.43 -0.03 16.26
C ALA A 262 10.55 -1.01 16.61
N GLN A 263 10.75 -1.37 17.88
CA GLN A 263 11.79 -2.34 18.25
C GLN A 263 11.41 -3.77 17.84
N ARG A 264 10.18 -4.20 18.11
CA ARG A 264 9.75 -5.58 17.85
C ARG A 264 9.73 -5.90 16.36
N TYR A 265 9.25 -4.95 15.54
CA TYR A 265 9.14 -5.12 14.10
C TYR A 265 10.17 -4.32 13.31
N LYS A 266 11.15 -3.71 13.98
CA LYS A 266 12.29 -3.02 13.37
C LYS A 266 11.86 -1.90 12.41
N VAL A 267 10.76 -1.22 12.73
CA VAL A 267 10.15 -0.22 11.85
C VAL A 267 10.97 1.05 11.86
N GLU A 268 11.44 1.47 10.70
CA GLU A 268 12.18 2.72 10.53
C GLU A 268 11.30 3.79 9.88
N ASN A 269 10.65 3.49 8.76
CA ASN A 269 9.81 4.43 8.03
C ASN A 269 8.44 3.84 7.70
N ILE A 270 7.41 4.68 7.80
CA ILE A 270 6.06 4.44 7.27
C ILE A 270 5.74 5.60 6.34
N VAL A 271 5.56 5.34 5.05
CA VAL A 271 5.26 6.34 4.04
C VAL A 271 3.88 6.09 3.47
N LEU A 272 3.00 7.10 3.54
CA LEU A 272 1.65 7.02 3.03
C LEU A 272 1.49 8.00 1.87
N PHE A 273 1.24 7.47 0.66
CA PHE A 273 1.00 8.25 -0.54
C PHE A 273 -0.49 8.33 -0.86
N ALA A 274 -0.98 9.55 -1.09
CA ALA A 274 -2.35 9.80 -1.52
C ALA A 274 -3.38 9.02 -0.69
N ALA A 275 -3.18 9.00 0.64
CA ALA A 275 -3.88 8.10 1.55
C ALA A 275 -5.41 8.29 1.52
N ASP A 276 -6.14 7.23 1.13
CA ASP A 276 -7.61 7.20 1.10
C ASP A 276 -8.17 6.67 2.42
N ILE A 277 -7.86 7.42 3.48
CA ILE A 277 -8.30 7.17 4.85
C ILE A 277 -8.78 8.51 5.42
N ASP A 278 -9.88 8.46 6.18
CA ASP A 278 -10.34 9.62 6.94
C ASP A 278 -9.28 9.99 8.01
N LEU A 279 -9.06 11.28 8.24
CA LEU A 279 -8.01 11.74 9.14
C LEU A 279 -8.24 11.28 10.60
N ASP A 280 -9.48 11.28 11.08
CA ASP A 280 -9.80 10.83 12.45
C ASP A 280 -9.64 9.31 12.57
N VAL A 281 -10.01 8.57 11.52
CA VAL A 281 -9.78 7.11 11.44
C VAL A 281 -8.28 6.80 11.44
N ALA A 282 -7.49 7.49 10.62
CA ALA A 282 -6.04 7.31 10.58
C ALA A 282 -5.39 7.61 11.94
N THR A 283 -5.80 8.71 12.57
CA THR A 283 -5.30 9.11 13.89
C THR A 283 -5.64 8.06 14.94
N THR A 284 -6.87 7.56 14.94
CA THR A 284 -7.31 6.49 15.86
C THR A 284 -6.53 5.20 15.64
N LYS A 285 -6.32 4.77 14.38
CA LYS A 285 -5.59 3.54 14.06
C LYS A 285 -4.11 3.61 14.46
N LEU A 286 -3.45 4.73 14.17
CA LEU A 286 -2.01 4.88 14.38
C LEU A 286 -1.67 5.24 15.83
N PHE A 287 -2.49 6.06 16.49
CA PHE A 287 -2.15 6.65 17.80
C PHE A 287 -3.13 6.29 18.92
N GLY A 288 -4.35 5.83 18.60
CA GLY A 288 -5.40 5.59 19.60
C GLY A 288 -5.02 4.54 20.66
N PHE A 289 -4.22 3.54 20.31
CA PHE A 289 -3.78 2.51 21.26
C PHE A 289 -2.98 3.11 22.43
N GLY A 290 -2.26 4.21 22.21
CA GLY A 290 -1.49 4.85 23.26
C GLY A 290 -2.34 5.67 24.24
N SER A 291 -3.55 6.03 23.83
CA SER A 291 -4.49 6.78 24.67
C SER A 291 -5.40 5.92 25.53
N ASP A 292 -5.41 4.60 25.31
CA ASP A 292 -6.26 3.66 26.05
C ASP A 292 -5.58 3.15 27.33
N PRO A 293 -6.00 3.61 28.53
CA PRO A 293 -5.41 3.17 29.79
C PRO A 293 -5.78 1.72 30.14
N ASP A 294 -6.88 1.18 29.60
CA ASP A 294 -7.29 -0.19 29.88
C ASP A 294 -6.37 -1.20 29.20
N LEU A 295 -5.84 -0.86 28.02
CA LEU A 295 -4.80 -1.66 27.37
C LEU A 295 -3.59 -1.83 28.31
N GLN A 296 -3.23 -0.79 29.06
CA GLN A 296 -2.13 -0.85 30.02
C GLN A 296 -2.46 -1.75 31.22
N ARG A 297 -3.67 -1.61 31.76
CA ARG A 297 -4.16 -2.44 32.88
C ARG A 297 -4.21 -3.91 32.52
N VAL A 298 -4.74 -4.26 31.34
CA VAL A 298 -4.84 -5.65 30.87
C VAL A 298 -3.47 -6.26 30.63
N ALA A 299 -2.49 -5.47 30.17
CA ALA A 299 -1.12 -5.91 30.01
C ALA A 299 -0.36 -6.03 31.35
N GLY A 300 -0.98 -5.69 32.49
CA GLY A 300 -0.33 -5.69 33.80
C GLY A 300 0.73 -4.59 33.96
N HIS A 301 0.67 -3.55 33.13
CA HIS A 301 1.55 -2.38 33.23
C HIS A 301 0.86 -1.25 34.01
N ASP A 302 1.67 -0.39 34.64
CA ASP A 302 1.18 0.86 35.23
C ASP A 302 0.58 1.76 34.14
N PRO A 303 -0.70 2.16 34.23
CA PRO A 303 -1.36 3.06 33.27
C PRO A 303 -0.67 4.42 33.06
N ALA A 304 0.17 4.84 34.02
CA ALA A 304 0.97 6.06 33.94
C ALA A 304 2.38 5.82 33.37
N ALA A 305 2.75 4.58 33.06
CA ALA A 305 4.08 4.27 32.54
C ALA A 305 4.28 4.90 31.15
N PRO A 306 5.49 5.42 30.85
CA PRO A 306 5.79 5.96 29.54
C PRO A 306 5.64 4.89 28.44
N LEU A 307 4.83 5.18 27.43
CA LEU A 307 4.74 4.36 26.24
C LEU A 307 5.98 4.57 25.37
N ARG A 308 6.83 3.55 25.31
CA ARG A 308 7.96 3.53 24.38
C ARG A 308 7.44 3.00 23.05
N GLN A 309 7.13 3.87 22.08
CA GLN A 309 6.83 3.45 20.71
C GLN A 309 8.09 3.11 19.90
N GLY A 310 9.26 3.54 20.39
CA GLY A 310 10.52 3.54 19.67
C GLY A 310 10.57 4.65 18.62
N SER A 311 11.71 4.80 17.95
CA SER A 311 11.92 5.83 16.95
C SER A 311 11.59 5.28 15.57
N PHE A 312 10.51 5.76 14.97
CA PHE A 312 10.19 5.55 13.55
C PHE A 312 9.68 6.87 12.98
N GLN A 313 9.77 7.02 11.65
CA GLN A 313 9.27 8.18 10.93
C GLN A 313 7.99 7.82 10.17
N LEU A 314 6.90 8.55 10.42
CA LEU A 314 5.73 8.58 9.58
C LEU A 314 5.85 9.75 8.61
N THR A 315 5.72 9.50 7.31
CA THR A 315 5.70 10.54 6.27
C THR A 315 4.44 10.40 5.43
N VAL A 316 3.62 11.44 5.41
CA VAL A 316 2.37 11.46 4.65
C VAL A 316 2.50 12.44 3.49
N TYR A 317 2.44 11.93 2.27
CA TYR A 317 2.36 12.76 1.09
C TYR A 317 0.89 13.03 0.74
N SER A 318 0.54 14.30 0.64
CA SER A 318 -0.78 14.76 0.22
C SER A 318 -0.68 15.54 -1.08
N SER A 319 -1.72 15.47 -1.90
CA SER A 319 -1.87 16.39 -3.03
C SER A 319 -3.27 17.02 -2.99
N PRO A 320 -3.38 18.34 -2.71
CA PRO A 320 -4.66 19.03 -2.66
C PRO A 320 -5.44 19.00 -3.99
N LYS A 321 -4.75 18.72 -5.11
CA LYS A 321 -5.33 18.62 -6.46
C LYS A 321 -5.80 17.21 -6.83
N ASP A 322 -5.58 16.21 -5.97
CA ASP A 322 -5.94 14.82 -6.24
C ASP A 322 -7.47 14.65 -6.35
N ARG A 323 -7.93 14.39 -7.58
CA ARG A 323 -9.35 14.26 -7.90
C ARG A 323 -9.95 12.91 -7.46
N ALA A 324 -9.15 11.85 -7.34
CA ALA A 324 -9.63 10.52 -6.98
C ALA A 324 -10.10 10.48 -5.53
N LEU A 325 -9.31 11.07 -4.62
CA LEU A 325 -9.69 11.19 -3.21
C LEU A 325 -10.88 12.14 -2.99
N GLY A 326 -11.08 13.11 -3.89
CA GLY A 326 -12.22 14.04 -3.80
C GLY A 326 -13.54 13.36 -4.11
N ILE A 327 -13.48 12.30 -4.94
CA ILE A 327 -14.61 11.43 -5.23
C ILE A 327 -14.87 10.50 -4.04
N SER A 328 -13.83 9.87 -3.47
CA SER A 328 -13.99 9.00 -2.29
C SER A 328 -14.56 9.77 -1.09
N GLY A 329 -14.08 10.99 -0.81
CA GLY A 329 -14.57 11.81 0.30
C GLY A 329 -16.05 12.14 0.20
N ARG A 330 -16.55 12.42 -1.02
CA ARG A 330 -17.97 12.70 -1.28
C ARG A 330 -18.87 11.47 -1.14
N ILE A 331 -18.35 10.28 -1.45
CA ILE A 331 -19.10 9.02 -1.36
C ILE A 331 -19.31 8.59 0.09
N PHE A 332 -18.32 8.83 0.97
CA PHE A 332 -18.34 8.35 2.35
C PHE A 332 -18.64 9.41 3.40
N GLY A 333 -18.95 10.65 2.97
CA GLY A 333 -19.32 11.73 3.89
C GLY A 333 -18.21 12.19 4.85
N SER A 334 -16.95 11.84 4.57
CA SER A 334 -15.80 12.23 5.40
C SER A 334 -15.50 13.72 5.24
N GLN A 335 -15.26 14.44 6.33
CA GLN A 335 -14.95 15.88 6.26
C GLN A 335 -13.52 16.17 5.78
N ALA A 336 -12.57 15.23 5.96
CA ALA A 336 -11.19 15.37 5.46
C ALA A 336 -10.48 14.01 5.25
N ARG A 337 -9.98 13.76 4.03
CA ARG A 337 -9.09 12.62 3.72
C ARG A 337 -7.62 12.99 3.99
N LEU A 338 -6.87 12.06 4.58
CA LEU A 338 -5.46 12.24 4.91
C LEU A 338 -4.62 12.63 3.67
N GLY A 339 -4.87 11.99 2.52
CA GLY A 339 -4.16 12.29 1.27
C GLY A 339 -4.55 13.60 0.57
N GLN A 340 -5.61 14.30 1.01
CA GLN A 340 -6.07 15.58 0.42
C GLN A 340 -5.82 16.79 1.31
N LEU A 341 -5.11 16.62 2.42
CA LEU A 341 -4.90 17.72 3.35
C LEU A 341 -4.15 18.85 2.65
N SER A 342 -4.85 19.98 2.51
CA SER A 342 -4.24 21.26 2.21
C SER A 342 -3.68 21.80 3.51
N LEU A 343 -2.35 21.84 3.60
CA LEU A 343 -1.63 22.08 4.85
C LEU A 343 -1.68 23.55 5.29
N THR A 344 -2.20 24.42 4.42
CA THR A 344 -2.45 25.84 4.67
C THR A 344 -3.77 26.11 5.39
N LYS A 345 -4.69 25.14 5.47
CA LYS A 345 -5.98 25.30 6.18
C LYS A 345 -5.84 24.87 7.65
N ARG A 346 -6.38 25.68 8.58
CA ARG A 346 -6.43 25.35 10.03
C ARG A 346 -7.08 23.99 10.32
N ALA A 347 -8.00 23.53 9.46
CA ALA A 347 -8.67 22.24 9.61
C ALA A 347 -7.69 21.04 9.60
N ALA A 348 -6.57 21.12 8.87
CA ALA A 348 -5.56 20.05 8.86
C ALA A 348 -4.79 19.92 10.18
N ALA A 349 -4.80 20.98 11.01
CA ALA A 349 -4.17 20.98 12.33
C ALA A 349 -5.11 20.52 13.46
N ARG A 350 -6.43 20.46 13.22
CA ARG A 350 -7.42 20.22 14.28
C ARG A 350 -7.28 18.85 14.97
N PRO A 351 -7.11 17.73 14.26
CA PRO A 351 -6.96 16.42 14.91
C PRO A 351 -5.68 16.28 15.73
N PHE A 352 -4.70 17.13 15.45
CA PHE A 352 -3.43 17.20 16.16
C PHE A 352 -3.36 18.36 17.17
N ALA A 353 -4.45 19.13 17.35
CA ALA A 353 -4.44 20.34 18.16
C ALA A 353 -4.23 20.09 19.66
N GLN A 354 -4.59 18.88 20.13
CA GLN A 354 -4.36 18.46 21.52
C GLN A 354 -3.00 17.81 21.75
N ALA A 355 -2.31 17.43 20.67
CA ALA A 355 -0.98 16.86 20.75
C ALA A 355 0.06 17.98 20.75
N ASN A 356 1.13 17.81 21.53
CA ASN A 356 2.22 18.77 21.51
C ASN A 356 2.85 18.77 20.11
N GLY A 357 2.68 19.87 19.37
CA GLY A 357 3.13 19.98 17.98
C GLY A 357 4.64 19.74 17.82
N ALA A 358 5.44 20.03 18.86
CA ALA A 358 6.86 19.70 18.88
C ALA A 358 7.12 18.19 18.96
N GLN A 359 6.33 17.47 19.76
CA GLN A 359 6.43 16.02 19.95
C GLN A 359 5.92 15.25 18.72
N LEU A 360 4.86 15.73 18.06
CA LEU A 360 4.41 15.17 16.80
C LEU A 360 5.42 15.37 15.67
N ALA A 361 6.10 16.52 15.65
CA ALA A 361 7.10 16.83 14.64
C ALA A 361 8.39 16.03 14.77
N GLU A 362 8.60 15.31 15.86
CA GLU A 362 9.72 14.38 15.97
C GLU A 362 9.47 13.10 15.14
N TRP A 363 8.21 12.69 14.98
CA TRP A 363 7.89 11.35 14.44
C TRP A 363 7.03 11.41 13.16
N ILE A 364 6.48 12.57 12.80
CA ILE A 364 5.56 12.72 11.67
C ILE A 364 5.97 13.90 10.80
N ASP A 365 5.99 13.69 9.49
CA ASP A 365 6.09 14.74 8.48
C ASP A 365 4.92 14.67 7.50
N PHE A 366 4.33 15.81 7.19
CA PHE A 366 3.33 15.96 6.12
C PHE A 366 3.93 16.72 4.96
N ILE A 367 3.91 16.14 3.77
CA ILE A 367 4.53 16.70 2.57
C ILE A 367 3.44 17.00 1.55
N GLU A 368 3.21 18.28 1.30
CA GLU A 368 2.29 18.75 0.25
C GLU A 368 2.99 18.71 -1.11
N TYR A 369 2.42 17.94 -2.04
CA TYR A 369 2.80 17.92 -3.45
C TYR A 369 1.81 18.74 -4.29
N THR A 370 2.31 19.80 -4.93
CA THR A 370 1.50 20.77 -5.69
C THR A 370 1.53 20.59 -7.21
N GLY A 371 2.29 19.60 -7.71
CA GLY A 371 2.39 19.28 -9.14
C GLY A 371 1.08 18.73 -9.73
N ASN A 372 1.14 18.22 -10.96
CA ASN A 372 -0.05 17.81 -11.71
C ASN A 372 -0.61 16.45 -11.24
N ALA A 373 -1.31 16.45 -10.10
CA ALA A 373 -2.02 15.28 -9.56
C ALA A 373 -3.44 15.11 -10.14
N GLY A 374 -3.57 14.92 -11.46
CA GLY A 374 -4.84 14.60 -12.13
C GLY A 374 -5.39 13.19 -11.77
N TRP A 375 -6.40 12.68 -12.49
CA TRP A 375 -6.88 11.28 -12.31
C TRP A 375 -5.76 10.25 -12.57
N ILE A 376 -4.86 10.56 -13.52
CA ILE A 376 -3.59 9.84 -13.80
C ILE A 376 -2.51 10.16 -12.74
N GLY A 377 -2.66 11.27 -12.02
CA GLY A 377 -1.72 11.76 -11.03
C GLY A 377 -1.92 11.18 -9.63
N HIS A 378 -2.91 10.32 -9.38
CA HIS A 378 -3.06 9.61 -8.09
C HIS A 378 -1.86 8.68 -7.79
N SER A 379 -1.08 8.33 -8.82
CA SER A 379 0.15 7.54 -8.72
C SER A 379 1.41 8.41 -8.84
N TYR A 380 1.35 9.70 -8.45
CA TYR A 380 2.48 10.66 -8.53
C TYR A 380 3.76 10.14 -7.88
N PHE A 381 3.65 9.29 -6.86
CA PHE A 381 4.80 8.72 -6.14
C PHE A 381 5.70 7.82 -7.01
N VAL A 382 5.16 7.24 -8.09
CA VAL A 382 5.93 6.50 -9.08
C VAL A 382 6.06 7.20 -10.43
N SER A 383 5.39 8.32 -10.67
CA SER A 383 5.51 9.03 -11.96
C SER A 383 6.31 10.32 -11.86
N ASP A 384 6.30 11.01 -10.71
CA ASP A 384 6.96 12.29 -10.52
C ASP A 384 8.43 12.12 -10.04
N PRO A 385 9.43 12.66 -10.77
CA PRO A 385 10.83 12.55 -10.39
C PRO A 385 11.18 13.19 -9.05
N ALA A 386 10.56 14.31 -8.68
CA ALA A 386 10.85 15.00 -7.42
C ALA A 386 10.33 14.20 -6.24
N VAL A 387 9.14 13.61 -6.36
CA VAL A 387 8.57 12.74 -5.31
C VAL A 387 9.43 11.48 -5.14
N LYS A 388 9.88 10.88 -6.22
CA LYS A 388 10.81 9.74 -6.17
C LYS A 388 12.15 10.11 -5.52
N ALA A 389 12.72 11.25 -5.89
CA ALA A 389 13.99 11.70 -5.33
C ALA A 389 13.88 11.92 -3.82
N ASP A 390 12.79 12.54 -3.36
CA ASP A 390 12.53 12.72 -1.93
C ASP A 390 12.32 11.40 -1.19
N LEU A 391 11.59 10.44 -1.79
CA LEU A 391 11.42 9.10 -1.24
C LEU A 391 12.75 8.35 -1.11
N VAL A 392 13.62 8.45 -2.12
CA VAL A 392 14.97 7.85 -2.08
C VAL A 392 15.81 8.52 -0.98
N ALA A 393 15.79 9.85 -0.90
CA ALA A 393 16.50 10.58 0.14
C ALA A 393 16.04 10.19 1.56
N LEU A 394 14.73 10.00 1.77
CA LEU A 394 14.16 9.55 3.03
C LEU A 394 14.55 8.10 3.37
N ILE A 395 14.27 7.15 2.47
CA ILE A 395 14.38 5.71 2.76
C ILE A 395 15.81 5.21 2.61
N ARG A 396 16.47 5.56 1.50
CA ARG A 396 17.83 5.09 1.21
C ARG A 396 18.86 5.91 1.97
N ASP A 397 18.78 7.24 1.85
CA ASP A 397 19.83 8.11 2.36
C ASP A 397 19.59 8.49 3.84
N GLY A 398 18.42 8.15 4.40
CA GLY A 398 18.08 8.33 5.81
C GLY A 398 17.84 9.78 6.22
N LEU A 399 17.61 10.67 5.24
CA LEU A 399 17.47 12.10 5.46
C LEU A 399 16.13 12.47 6.09
N LYS A 400 16.16 13.30 7.12
CA LYS A 400 14.98 13.88 7.79
C LYS A 400 14.47 15.09 7.03
N ALA A 401 13.22 15.47 7.28
CA ALA A 401 12.67 16.66 6.64
C ALA A 401 13.44 17.91 7.11
N GLY A 402 13.85 18.74 6.14
CA GLY A 402 14.73 19.89 6.36
C GLY A 402 16.22 19.60 6.22
N ASP A 403 16.64 18.33 6.13
CA ASP A 403 18.04 17.99 5.84
C ASP A 403 18.44 18.42 4.41
N PRO A 404 19.68 18.91 4.22
CA PRO A 404 20.22 19.14 2.88
C PRO A 404 20.14 17.87 2.03
N GLY A 405 19.53 17.96 0.84
CA GLY A 405 19.35 16.83 -0.07
C GLY A 405 17.90 16.40 -0.27
N ARG A 406 16.98 16.85 0.60
CA ARG A 406 15.54 16.72 0.37
C ARG A 406 14.97 18.04 -0.19
N PRO A 407 14.26 18.02 -1.33
CA PRO A 407 13.72 19.24 -1.95
C PRO A 407 12.43 19.70 -1.24
N LEU A 408 12.54 20.00 0.04
CA LEU A 408 11.43 20.37 0.92
C LEU A 408 11.61 21.79 1.46
N VAL A 409 10.53 22.56 1.42
CA VAL A 409 10.44 23.87 2.09
C VAL A 409 9.51 23.76 3.29
N GLU A 410 9.96 24.22 4.45
CA GLU A 410 9.13 24.24 5.66
C GLU A 410 7.98 25.24 5.49
N ILE A 411 6.74 24.78 5.66
CA ILE A 411 5.58 25.69 5.79
C ILE A 411 5.45 26.09 7.27
N ARG A 412 5.43 25.07 8.13
CA ARG A 412 5.52 25.12 9.60
C ARG A 412 5.64 23.67 10.05
N ARG A 413 6.48 23.30 11.01
CA ARG A 413 6.50 21.90 11.48
C ARG A 413 5.12 21.39 11.95
N PRO A 414 4.75 20.12 11.68
CA PRO A 414 5.42 19.09 10.84
C PRO A 414 5.10 19.13 9.33
N PHE A 415 4.72 20.30 8.79
CA PHE A 415 4.19 20.47 7.44
C PHE A 415 5.22 21.11 6.50
N TRP A 416 5.42 20.44 5.37
CA TRP A 416 6.42 20.74 4.35
C TRP A 416 5.77 20.82 2.97
N ARG A 417 6.43 21.51 2.05
CA ARG A 417 6.08 21.52 0.63
C ARG A 417 7.21 20.92 -0.18
N LEU A 418 6.89 19.96 -1.04
CA LEU A 418 7.82 19.48 -2.05
C LEU A 418 7.96 20.54 -3.16
N ILE A 419 9.19 20.95 -3.43
CA ILE A 419 9.50 21.85 -4.55
C ILE A 419 10.10 21.04 -5.70
N GLU A 420 9.61 21.28 -6.91
CA GLU A 420 10.23 20.70 -8.10
C GLU A 420 11.63 21.29 -8.24
N THR A 421 12.67 20.45 -8.17
CA THR A 421 14.03 20.92 -8.41
C THR A 421 14.16 21.21 -9.91
N PRO A 422 14.49 22.45 -10.33
CA PRO A 422 14.80 22.69 -11.74
C PRO A 422 16.09 21.95 -12.06
N GLY A 423 15.99 20.89 -12.88
CA GLY A 423 17.09 20.20 -13.56
C GLY A 423 18.44 20.13 -12.85
N GLY A 424 18.69 19.05 -12.09
CA GLY A 424 19.99 18.38 -12.02
C GLY A 424 21.27 19.21 -11.83
N ALA A 425 21.27 20.25 -10.99
CA ALA A 425 22.52 20.88 -10.54
C ALA A 425 22.70 20.66 -9.03
N PRO A 426 23.90 20.23 -8.56
CA PRO A 426 24.17 20.14 -7.14
C PRO A 426 24.13 21.54 -6.52
N VAL A 427 23.48 21.65 -5.37
CA VAL A 427 23.50 22.87 -4.55
C VAL A 427 24.94 23.08 -4.10
N VAL A 428 25.64 23.99 -4.77
CA VAL A 428 26.92 24.52 -4.28
C VAL A 428 26.57 25.43 -3.11
N THR A 429 26.96 25.02 -1.90
CA THR A 429 26.95 25.88 -0.72
C THR A 429 27.93 27.03 -0.94
N ALA A 430 27.40 28.24 -1.10
CA ALA A 430 28.20 29.46 -1.07
C ALA A 430 28.65 29.71 0.38
N THR A 431 29.82 29.20 0.74
CA THR A 431 30.55 29.66 1.93
C THR A 431 31.22 30.99 1.66
N GLY A 432 30.97 31.97 2.52
CA GLY A 432 31.91 33.05 2.82
C GLY A 432 31.67 34.38 2.11
N GLN A 433 30.79 35.23 2.68
CA GLN A 433 31.01 36.67 2.59
C GLN A 433 31.88 37.10 3.77
N ALA A 434 33.09 37.53 3.44
CA ALA A 434 33.97 38.29 4.31
C ALA A 434 33.34 39.66 4.61
N ALA A 435 33.42 40.08 5.88
CA ALA A 435 33.12 41.44 6.29
C ALA A 435 34.25 42.39 5.84
N PRO A 436 33.95 43.63 5.37
CA PRO A 436 34.97 44.65 5.22
C PRO A 436 35.04 45.55 6.45
N GLY A 437 36.28 45.82 6.89
CA GLY A 437 36.72 47.10 7.49
C GLY A 437 36.19 47.44 8.87
#